data_AF-A0A969L5L9-F1
#
_entry.id   AF-A0A969L5L9-F1
#
_cell.length_a   1.000
_cell.length_b   1.000
_cell.length_c   1.000
_cell.angle_alpha   90.00
_cell.angle_beta   90.00
_cell.angle_gamma   90.00
#
_symmetry.space_group_name_H-M   'P 1'
#
loop_
_entity.id
_entity.type
_entity.pdbx_description
1 polymer ?
#
loop_
_entity_poly.entity_id
_entity_poly.type
_entity_poly.pdbx_seq_one_letter_code
_entity_poly.pdbx_strand_id
1 'polypeptide(L)'
;MSLVGNFADNFSVRTENNPESLFEYQAASSGNDNVWLSNDNFQSIGTFSSYWGFYENHWSMFGKQPYIATDKLLNAFEEGDPRRALTLNPDNKQIQKYWTQNEPTNTGVGSFNNPRILRYADVLLLWAEALNETGDQAGAIALINQVRTRAR
;
A
#
# COMPACT_ATOMS: atom_id res chain seq x y z
N MET A 1 16.70 -8.92 3.04
CA MET A 1 15.42 -8.65 2.35
C MET A 1 14.86 -9.95 1.81
N SER A 2 13.56 -10.16 1.95
CA SER A 2 12.83 -11.29 1.35
C SER A 2 11.40 -10.90 1.06
N LEU A 3 10.75 -11.55 0.09
CA LEU A 3 9.31 -11.40 -0.10
C LEU A 3 8.58 -12.01 1.10
N VAL A 4 7.58 -11.29 1.64
CA VAL A 4 6.72 -11.86 2.68
C VAL A 4 5.77 -12.89 2.07
N GLY A 5 5.51 -13.97 2.81
CA GLY A 5 4.67 -15.08 2.33
C GLY A 5 3.24 -14.65 2.03
N ASN A 6 2.67 -13.76 2.84
CA ASN A 6 1.36 -13.18 2.60
C ASN A 6 1.49 -11.77 2.01
N PHE A 7 0.91 -11.54 0.83
CA PHE A 7 0.93 -10.22 0.17
C PHE A 7 0.30 -9.12 1.03
N ALA A 8 -0.73 -9.44 1.82
CA ALA A 8 -1.47 -8.47 2.62
C ALA A 8 -0.63 -7.86 3.76
N ASP A 9 0.41 -8.57 4.23
CA ASP A 9 1.31 -8.08 5.28
C ASP A 9 2.11 -6.85 4.83
N ASN A 10 2.21 -6.59 3.52
CA ASN A 10 2.81 -5.35 3.03
C ASN A 10 1.95 -4.11 3.25
N PHE A 11 0.67 -4.25 3.63
CA PHE A 11 -0.29 -3.15 3.72
C PHE A 11 -1.06 -3.16 5.04
N SER A 12 -0.46 -3.78 6.06
CA SER A 12 -1.04 -3.94 7.39
C SER A 12 -0.20 -3.21 8.42
N VAL A 13 -0.85 -2.48 9.32
CA VAL A 13 -0.19 -1.79 10.44
C VAL A 13 0.55 -2.78 11.36
N ARG A 14 0.12 -4.04 11.42
CA ARG A 14 0.68 -5.06 12.33
C ARG A 14 2.01 -5.65 11.85
N THR A 15 2.38 -5.36 10.61
CA THR A 15 3.54 -5.95 9.92
C THR A 15 4.33 -4.86 9.19
N GLU A 16 4.43 -3.70 9.82
CA GLU A 16 5.33 -2.62 9.42
C GLU A 16 6.79 -3.02 9.55
N ASN A 17 7.64 -2.40 8.73
CA ASN A 17 9.08 -2.69 8.71
C ASN A 17 9.39 -4.19 8.52
N ASN A 18 8.50 -4.92 7.85
CA ASN A 18 8.69 -6.34 7.57
C ASN A 18 9.89 -6.58 6.63
N PRO A 19 10.34 -7.84 6.44
CA PRO A 19 11.51 -8.14 5.61
C PRO A 19 11.42 -7.74 4.13
N GLU A 20 10.23 -7.44 3.61
CA GLU A 20 10.02 -6.94 2.24
C GLU A 20 10.10 -5.41 2.17
N SER A 21 10.05 -4.71 3.30
CA SER A 21 10.07 -3.25 3.37
C SER A 21 11.49 -2.67 3.37
N LEU A 22 11.83 -1.88 2.35
CA LEU A 22 13.11 -1.16 2.29
C LEU A 22 12.97 0.28 2.78
N PHE A 23 11.86 0.92 2.43
CA PHE A 23 11.59 2.29 2.86
C PHE A 23 10.09 2.49 3.11
N GLU A 24 9.78 2.92 4.32
CA GLU A 24 8.44 3.25 4.80
C GLU A 24 8.45 4.66 5.38
N TYR A 25 7.39 5.42 5.08
CA TYR A 25 7.03 6.55 5.92
C TYR A 25 6.58 6.01 7.27
N GLN A 26 7.18 6.51 8.36
CA GLN A 26 6.83 6.10 9.72
C GLN A 26 5.66 6.93 10.22
N ALA A 27 4.47 6.36 10.11
CA ALA A 27 3.24 6.97 10.56
C ALA A 27 3.15 6.91 12.10
N ALA A 28 2.91 8.04 12.73
CA ALA A 28 2.76 8.17 14.17
C ALA A 28 1.77 9.28 14.50
N SER A 29 1.28 9.25 15.74
CA SER A 29 0.40 10.30 16.25
C SER A 29 0.68 10.53 17.73
N SER A 30 0.85 11.79 18.13
CA SER A 30 1.03 12.22 19.52
C SER A 30 -0.16 13.02 20.05
N GLY A 31 -1.28 13.06 19.33
CA GLY A 31 -2.45 13.82 19.73
C GLY A 31 -3.44 14.06 18.59
N ASN A 32 -3.92 15.30 18.49
CA ASN A 32 -4.91 15.70 17.50
C ASN A 32 -4.25 16.04 16.16
N ASP A 33 -3.86 15.02 15.40
CA ASP A 33 -3.39 15.21 14.03
C ASP A 33 -4.58 15.45 13.10
N ASN A 34 -4.53 16.54 12.32
CA ASN A 34 -5.56 16.89 11.34
C ASN A 34 -4.96 17.01 9.94
N VAL A 35 -5.28 16.04 9.10
CA VAL A 35 -4.78 15.92 7.72
C VAL A 35 -5.29 17.01 6.77
N TRP A 36 -6.28 17.79 7.18
CA TRP A 36 -6.88 18.88 6.40
C TRP A 36 -6.32 20.25 6.72
N LEU A 37 -5.65 20.40 7.87
CA LEU A 37 -5.04 21.66 8.27
C LEU A 37 -3.60 21.71 7.78
N SER A 38 -3.23 22.84 7.20
CA SER A 38 -1.86 23.11 6.73
C SER A 38 -0.89 23.44 7.86
N ASN A 39 -1.37 23.54 9.10
CA ASN A 39 -0.55 23.78 10.28
C ASN A 39 -0.82 22.74 11.37
N ASP A 40 0.24 22.09 11.82
CA ASP A 40 0.29 21.44 13.12
C ASP A 40 0.64 22.52 14.15
N ASN A 41 -0.10 22.62 15.25
CA ASN A 41 0.10 23.67 16.25
C ASN A 41 1.32 23.35 17.14
N PHE A 42 2.48 23.06 16.54
CA PHE A 42 3.84 22.85 17.07
C PHE A 42 4.01 22.07 18.39
N GLN A 43 2.98 21.43 18.94
CA GLN A 43 3.08 20.67 20.18
C GLN A 43 3.78 19.32 19.97
N SER A 44 3.98 18.91 18.72
CA SER A 44 4.46 17.58 18.33
C SER A 44 5.47 17.65 17.18
N ILE A 45 6.65 18.25 17.39
CA ILE A 45 7.73 18.14 16.39
C ILE A 45 8.08 16.65 16.23
N GLY A 46 7.81 16.08 15.06
CA GLY A 46 8.27 14.73 14.69
C GLY A 46 7.20 13.64 14.55
N THR A 47 5.91 13.96 14.64
CA THR A 47 4.83 13.00 14.32
C THR A 47 4.18 13.32 12.98
N PHE A 48 3.90 12.30 12.19
CA PHE A 48 3.17 12.42 10.95
C PHE A 48 2.20 11.24 10.83
N SER A 49 0.90 11.50 10.65
CA SER A 49 -0.09 10.45 10.40
C SER A 49 -0.35 10.26 8.91
N SER A 50 -0.52 9.01 8.46
CA SER A 50 -1.00 8.74 7.11
C SER A 50 -2.52 8.94 7.01
N TYR A 51 -3.07 9.07 5.80
CA TYR A 51 -4.53 9.16 5.59
C TYR A 51 -5.00 8.22 4.49
N TRP A 52 -5.77 7.20 4.88
CA TRP A 52 -6.35 6.21 3.96
C TRP A 52 -7.84 6.42 3.71
N GLY A 53 -8.44 7.42 4.35
CA GLY A 53 -9.87 7.72 4.23
C GLY A 53 -10.31 8.07 2.81
N PHE A 54 -9.39 8.36 1.87
CA PHE A 54 -9.72 8.52 0.45
C PHE A 54 -10.32 7.27 -0.20
N TYR A 55 -10.08 6.08 0.37
CA TYR A 55 -10.52 4.80 -0.19
C TYR A 55 -11.79 4.25 0.46
N GLU A 56 -12.34 4.96 1.44
CA GLU A 56 -13.57 4.60 2.14
C GLU A 56 -14.51 5.79 2.23
N ASN A 57 -15.77 5.54 2.58
CA ASN A 57 -16.76 6.61 2.75
C ASN A 57 -16.57 7.34 4.09
N HIS A 58 -15.39 7.93 4.29
CA HIS A 58 -14.99 8.52 5.56
C HIS A 58 -15.66 9.89 5.78
N TRP A 59 -16.12 10.16 7.00
CA TRP A 59 -16.85 11.39 7.33
C TRP A 59 -16.03 12.66 7.06
N SER A 60 -14.71 12.59 7.20
CA SER A 60 -13.81 13.71 6.94
C SER A 60 -13.64 14.02 5.45
N MET A 61 -14.23 13.23 4.55
CA MET A 61 -14.33 13.59 3.12
C MET A 61 -15.46 14.58 2.83
N PHE A 62 -16.23 15.03 3.83
CA PHE A 62 -17.28 16.05 3.70
C PHE A 62 -18.30 15.74 2.58
N GLY A 63 -18.71 14.47 2.49
CA GLY A 63 -19.66 13.98 1.47
C GLY A 63 -19.08 13.81 0.07
N LYS A 64 -17.76 13.96 -0.12
CA LYS A 64 -17.09 13.58 -1.37
C LYS A 64 -17.03 12.06 -1.48
N GLN A 65 -17.17 11.58 -2.71
CA GLN A 65 -17.09 10.15 -3.00
C GLN A 65 -15.65 9.63 -2.83
N PRO A 66 -15.46 8.40 -2.34
CA PRO A 66 -14.15 7.77 -2.28
C PRO A 66 -13.56 7.55 -3.67
N TYR A 67 -12.25 7.42 -3.73
CA TYR A 67 -11.56 6.95 -4.92
C TYR A 67 -11.80 5.46 -5.13
N ILE A 68 -12.37 5.12 -6.27
CA ILE A 68 -12.62 3.75 -6.70
C ILE A 68 -11.73 3.40 -7.90
N ALA A 69 -11.46 2.11 -8.09
CA ALA A 69 -10.72 1.61 -9.22
C ALA A 69 -11.48 1.84 -10.54
N THR A 70 -10.71 1.97 -11.62
CA THR A 70 -11.24 1.93 -12.99
C THR A 70 -11.42 0.49 -13.44
N ASP A 71 -12.27 0.27 -14.46
CA ASP A 71 -12.41 -1.06 -15.07
C ASP A 71 -11.09 -1.53 -15.69
N LYS A 72 -10.25 -0.60 -16.16
CA LYS A 72 -8.89 -0.91 -16.64
C LYS A 72 -8.03 -1.54 -15.54
N LEU A 73 -8.09 -1.01 -14.31
CA LEU A 73 -7.35 -1.60 -13.18
C LEU A 73 -7.95 -2.95 -12.75
N LEU A 74 -9.28 -3.05 -12.68
CA LEU A 74 -9.97 -4.31 -12.35
C LEU A 74 -9.58 -5.44 -13.33
N ASN A 75 -9.54 -5.12 -14.64
CA ASN A 75 -9.24 -6.07 -15.71
C ASN A 75 -7.74 -6.30 -15.93
N ALA A 76 -6.85 -5.60 -15.23
CA ALA A 76 -5.40 -5.80 -15.32
C ALA A 76 -4.92 -7.04 -14.55
N PHE A 77 -5.74 -7.56 -13.63
CA PHE A 77 -5.43 -8.76 -12.86
C PHE A 77 -5.80 -10.01 -13.66
N GLU A 78 -4.92 -11.01 -13.64
CA GLU A 78 -5.20 -12.33 -14.20
C GLU A 78 -6.33 -13.01 -13.42
N GLU A 79 -7.07 -13.89 -14.09
CA GLU A 79 -8.06 -14.73 -13.43
C GLU A 79 -7.40 -15.59 -12.34
N GLY A 80 -7.99 -15.61 -11.14
CA GLY A 80 -7.45 -16.32 -9.98
C GLY A 80 -6.32 -15.59 -9.22
N ASP A 81 -5.93 -14.38 -9.62
CA ASP A 81 -4.91 -13.61 -8.88
C ASP A 81 -5.47 -13.13 -7.51
N PRO A 82 -4.97 -13.64 -6.37
CA PRO A 82 -5.47 -13.25 -5.05
C PRO A 82 -5.17 -11.78 -4.70
N ARG A 83 -4.20 -11.14 -5.37
CA ARG A 83 -3.91 -9.71 -5.18
C ARG A 83 -5.04 -8.83 -5.65
N ARG A 84 -5.91 -9.31 -6.55
CA ARG A 84 -7.06 -8.55 -7.05
C ARG A 84 -7.98 -8.16 -5.90
N ALA A 85 -8.47 -9.15 -5.14
CA ALA A 85 -9.36 -8.94 -4.01
C ALA A 85 -8.67 -8.13 -2.89
N LEU A 86 -7.38 -8.36 -2.65
CA LEU A 86 -6.61 -7.59 -1.66
C LEU A 86 -6.37 -6.13 -2.08
N THR A 87 -6.46 -5.82 -3.37
CA THR A 87 -6.28 -4.46 -3.90
C THR A 87 -7.60 -3.72 -3.95
N LEU A 88 -8.67 -4.36 -4.43
CA LEU A 88 -9.98 -3.76 -4.64
C LEU A 88 -11.12 -4.79 -4.61
N ASN A 89 -12.32 -4.36 -4.24
CA ASN A 89 -13.53 -5.17 -4.31
C ASN A 89 -14.00 -5.29 -5.77
N PRO A 90 -14.15 -6.49 -6.34
CA PRO A 90 -14.49 -6.68 -7.74
C PRO A 90 -15.91 -6.20 -8.12
N ASP A 91 -16.84 -6.17 -7.17
CA ASP A 91 -18.26 -5.85 -7.43
C ASP A 91 -18.50 -4.34 -7.51
N ASN A 92 -17.84 -3.57 -6.64
CA ASN A 92 -18.06 -2.13 -6.50
C ASN A 92 -16.81 -1.28 -6.77
N LYS A 93 -15.68 -1.91 -7.10
CA LYS A 93 -14.38 -1.29 -7.42
C LYS A 93 -13.76 -0.49 -6.27
N GLN A 94 -14.25 -0.64 -5.05
CA GLN A 94 -13.68 0.04 -3.89
C GLN A 94 -12.24 -0.44 -3.63
N ILE A 95 -11.30 0.49 -3.45
CA ILE A 95 -9.91 0.14 -3.10
C ILE A 95 -9.88 -0.40 -1.65
N GLN A 96 -9.24 -1.55 -1.47
CA GLN A 96 -9.12 -2.25 -0.18
C GLN A 96 -7.72 -2.16 0.43
N LYS A 97 -6.72 -1.95 -0.41
CA LYS A 97 -5.32 -1.84 -0.02
C LYS A 97 -5.12 -0.72 1.01
N TYR A 98 -4.33 -0.98 2.04
CA TYR A 98 -4.07 -0.11 3.21
C TYR A 98 -5.26 0.18 4.14
N TRP A 99 -6.48 0.24 3.62
CA TRP A 99 -7.68 0.53 4.41
C TRP A 99 -8.18 -0.68 5.23
N THR A 100 -8.24 -1.87 4.63
CA THR A 100 -8.84 -3.05 5.28
C THR A 100 -8.07 -3.58 6.49
N GLN A 101 -6.76 -3.30 6.57
CA GLN A 101 -5.90 -3.63 7.72
C GLN A 101 -5.33 -2.36 8.36
N ASN A 102 -6.10 -1.28 8.30
CA ASN A 102 -5.78 0.00 8.89
C ASN A 102 -6.00 0.01 10.40
N GLU A 103 -5.26 0.86 11.10
CA GLU A 103 -5.56 1.28 12.46
C GLU A 103 -5.60 2.82 12.49
N PRO A 104 -6.78 3.43 12.61
CA PRO A 104 -6.91 4.87 12.64
C PRO A 104 -6.37 5.44 13.96
N THR A 105 -5.91 6.69 13.92
CA THR A 105 -5.49 7.42 15.12
C THR A 105 -6.69 7.75 16.01
N ASN A 106 -6.44 8.26 17.22
CA ASN A 106 -7.50 8.59 18.18
C ASN A 106 -8.53 9.61 17.64
N THR A 107 -8.14 10.46 16.68
CA THR A 107 -9.06 11.39 16.02
C THR A 107 -9.96 10.73 14.98
N GLY A 108 -9.67 9.48 14.62
CA GLY A 108 -10.33 8.73 13.56
C GLY A 108 -9.94 9.18 12.15
N VAL A 109 -9.18 10.27 11.99
CA VAL A 109 -8.82 10.83 10.69
C VAL A 109 -7.50 10.24 10.21
N GLY A 110 -6.45 10.34 11.02
CA GLY A 110 -5.14 9.79 10.68
C GLY A 110 -5.10 8.26 10.77
N SER A 111 -4.00 7.68 10.30
CA SER A 111 -3.72 6.26 10.35
C SER A 111 -2.27 6.00 10.78
N PHE A 112 -2.10 4.95 11.58
CA PHE A 112 -0.80 4.40 11.94
C PHE A 112 -0.21 3.49 10.87
N ASN A 113 -0.97 3.07 9.85
CA ASN A 113 -0.50 2.12 8.83
C ASN A 113 0.47 2.80 7.84
N ASN A 114 1.75 2.43 7.91
CA ASN A 114 2.81 3.01 7.10
C ASN A 114 2.55 2.84 5.58
N PRO A 115 2.62 3.91 4.78
CA PRO A 115 2.84 3.84 3.35
C PRO A 115 4.21 3.19 3.06
N ARG A 116 4.19 2.06 2.34
CA ARG A 116 5.40 1.41 1.83
C ARG A 116 5.82 2.13 0.55
N ILE A 117 6.94 2.86 0.63
CA ILE A 117 7.47 3.68 -0.45
C ILE A 117 8.32 2.84 -1.40
N LEU A 118 9.18 1.97 -0.85
CA LEU A 118 9.99 1.03 -1.62
C LEU A 118 10.01 -0.35 -0.96
N ARG A 119 9.68 -1.38 -1.72
CA ARG A 119 9.67 -2.78 -1.26
C ARG A 119 10.57 -3.65 -2.12
N TYR A 120 10.92 -4.81 -1.58
CA TYR A 120 11.85 -5.74 -2.23
C TYR A 120 11.28 -6.27 -3.56
N ALA A 121 9.96 -6.45 -3.65
CA ALA A 121 9.30 -6.78 -4.91
C ALA A 121 9.55 -5.70 -6.00
N ASP A 122 9.62 -4.42 -5.63
CA ASP A 122 9.87 -3.34 -6.59
C ASP A 122 11.32 -3.42 -7.09
N VAL A 123 12.29 -3.71 -6.20
CA VAL A 123 13.70 -3.94 -6.58
C VAL A 123 13.86 -5.14 -7.50
N LEU A 124 13.18 -6.26 -7.21
CA LEU A 124 13.22 -7.44 -8.08
C LEU A 124 12.68 -7.14 -9.49
N LEU A 125 11.61 -6.36 -9.59
CA LEU A 125 11.02 -6.00 -10.89
C LEU A 125 11.87 -4.99 -11.65
N LEU A 126 12.46 -4.00 -10.97
CA LEU A 126 13.44 -3.07 -11.58
C LEU A 126 14.68 -3.82 -12.08
N TRP A 127 15.15 -4.81 -11.32
CA TRP A 127 16.25 -5.66 -11.76
C TRP A 127 15.84 -6.54 -12.94
N ALA A 128 14.64 -7.12 -12.93
CA ALA A 128 14.13 -7.87 -14.08
C ALA A 128 14.06 -7.02 -15.35
N GLU A 129 13.59 -5.77 -15.24
CA GLU A 129 13.58 -4.81 -16.34
C GLU A 129 15.00 -4.54 -16.86
N ALA A 130 15.95 -4.23 -15.96
CA ALA A 130 17.34 -4.00 -16.34
C ALA A 130 17.99 -5.22 -17.03
N LEU A 131 17.70 -6.45 -16.57
CA LEU A 131 18.17 -7.68 -17.22
C LEU A 131 17.58 -7.84 -18.61
N ASN A 132 16.28 -7.56 -18.77
CA ASN A 132 15.62 -7.61 -20.08
C ASN A 132 16.25 -6.61 -21.06
N GLU A 133 16.52 -5.37 -20.62
CA GLU A 133 17.15 -4.33 -21.45
C GLU A 133 18.61 -4.64 -21.80
N THR A 134 19.30 -5.43 -20.96
CA THR A 134 20.69 -5.86 -21.22
C THR A 134 20.78 -7.20 -21.95
N GLY A 135 19.64 -7.77 -22.36
CA GLY A 135 19.55 -8.98 -23.18
C GLY A 135 19.47 -10.30 -22.39
N ASP A 136 19.45 -10.27 -21.06
CA ASP A 136 19.27 -11.46 -20.21
C ASP A 136 17.79 -11.70 -19.87
N GLN A 137 17.05 -12.18 -20.87
CA GLN A 137 15.63 -12.50 -20.71
C GLN A 137 15.39 -13.64 -19.72
N ALA A 138 16.31 -14.62 -19.66
CA ALA A 138 16.17 -15.76 -18.76
C ALA A 138 16.25 -15.32 -17.29
N GLY A 139 17.21 -14.45 -16.96
CA GLY A 139 17.34 -13.85 -15.64
C GLY A 139 16.13 -12.96 -15.28
N ALA A 140 15.64 -12.15 -16.23
CA ALA A 140 14.44 -11.34 -16.02
C ALA A 140 13.20 -12.19 -15.68
N ILE A 141 12.96 -13.26 -16.44
CA ILE A 141 11.85 -14.19 -16.21
C ILE A 141 11.98 -14.86 -14.83
N ALA A 142 13.18 -15.24 -14.41
CA ALA A 142 13.41 -15.84 -13.11
C ALA A 142 12.99 -14.89 -11.96
N LEU A 143 13.34 -13.60 -12.03
CA LEU A 143 12.95 -12.60 -11.03
C LEU A 143 11.44 -12.32 -11.04
N ILE A 144 10.83 -12.20 -12.23
CA ILE A 144 9.38 -12.04 -12.37
C ILE A 144 8.64 -13.23 -11.74
N ASN A 145 9.11 -14.45 -11.99
CA ASN A 145 8.51 -15.66 -11.45
C ASN A 145 8.57 -15.69 -9.92
N GLN A 146 9.63 -15.18 -9.28
CA GLN A 146 9.67 -15.08 -7.81
C GLN A 146 8.50 -14.24 -7.27
N VAL A 147 8.21 -13.09 -7.89
CA VAL A 147 7.10 -12.21 -7.47
C VAL A 147 5.75 -12.86 -7.79
N ARG A 148 5.61 -13.51 -8.95
CA ARG A 148 4.37 -14.20 -9.37
C ARG A 148 4.07 -15.41 -8.49
N THR A 149 5.09 -16.18 -8.11
CA THR A 149 4.95 -17.34 -7.23
C THR A 149 4.48 -16.92 -5.84
N ARG A 150 5.01 -15.82 -5.28
CA ARG A 150 4.47 -15.28 -4.02
C ARG A 150 3.01 -14.88 -4.15
N ALA A 151 2.65 -14.30 -5.30
CA ALA A 151 1.35 -13.72 -5.53
C ALA A 151 0.25 -14.76 -5.80
N ARG A 152 0.55 -16.06 -5.91
CA ARG A 152 -0.39 -17.12 -6.28
C ARG A 152 -0.55 -18.12 -5.15
#